data_AF-A0A5M9I0W1-F1
#
_entry.id   AF-A0A5M9I0W1-F1
#
_cell.length_a   1.000
_cell.length_b   1.000
_cell.length_c   1.000
_cell.angle_alpha   90.00
_cell.angle_beta   90.00
_cell.angle_gamma   90.00
#
_symmetry.space_group_name_H-M   'P 1'
#
loop_
_entity.id
_entity.type
_entity.pdbx_description
1 polymer ?
#
loop_
_entity_poly.entity_id
_entity_poly.type
_entity_poly.pdbx_seq_one_letter_code
_entity_poly.pdbx_strand_id
1 'polypeptide(L)'
;MDVQLGILSCRLFDNDLGGKTLCSLYAKNNCLGFMIIFGKNEREKFEDIRDTLSDAVCRRYDEAKTYRDGKWVMFEPTDTSEFDDYMKLLAVKRKPNRKQ
;
A
#
# COMPACT_ATOMS: atom_id res chain seq x y z
N MET A 1 -4.10 -4.64 19.38
CA MET A 1 -4.45 -3.21 19.31
C MET A 1 -5.82 -3.15 18.68
N ASP A 2 -6.84 -3.13 19.54
CA ASP A 2 -8.23 -2.93 19.17
C ASP A 2 -8.39 -1.51 18.62
N VAL A 3 -8.68 -1.42 17.32
CA VAL A 3 -9.00 -0.16 16.67
C VAL A 3 -10.52 -0.02 16.64
N GLN A 4 -11.10 0.33 17.78
CA GLN A 4 -12.47 0.85 17.85
C GLN A 4 -12.40 2.38 17.79
N LEU A 5 -12.31 2.92 16.58
CA LEU A 5 -12.72 4.27 16.27
C LEU A 5 -13.36 4.21 14.88
N GLY A 6 -14.47 4.92 14.67
CA GLY A 6 -15.29 4.88 13.45
C GLY A 6 -14.48 5.15 12.18
N ILE A 7 -13.90 4.10 11.62
CA ILE A 7 -13.11 4.06 10.39
C ILE A 7 -14.04 3.47 9.34
N LEU A 8 -14.38 4.25 8.31
CA LEU A 8 -14.82 3.64 7.06
C LEU A 8 -13.61 2.90 6.49
N SER A 9 -13.54 1.59 6.77
CA SER A 9 -12.53 0.72 6.16
C SER A 9 -13.01 0.37 4.77
N CYS A 10 -12.53 1.11 3.78
CA CYS A 10 -12.78 0.78 2.38
C CYS A 10 -11.67 -0.17 1.93
N ARG A 11 -11.99 -1.45 1.78
CA ARG A 11 -11.11 -2.41 1.11
C ARG A 11 -11.13 -2.10 -0.39
N LEU A 12 -10.01 -1.61 -0.92
CA LEU A 12 -9.83 -1.48 -2.35
C LEU A 12 -9.50 -2.85 -2.92
N PHE A 13 -10.41 -3.39 -3.74
CA PHE A 13 -10.25 -4.67 -4.43
C PHE A 13 -9.74 -4.41 -5.84
N ASP A 14 -8.71 -5.16 -6.26
CA ASP A 14 -8.33 -5.23 -7.68
C ASP A 14 -9.37 -6.10 -8.41
N ASN A 15 -9.96 -5.57 -9.48
CA ASN A 15 -10.98 -6.28 -10.26
C ASN A 15 -10.39 -7.17 -11.37
N ASP A 16 -9.05 -7.21 -11.55
CA ASP A 16 -8.40 -8.01 -12.58
C ASP A 16 -7.97 -9.39 -12.02
N LEU A 17 -8.92 -10.34 -12.03
CA LEU A 17 -8.73 -11.80 -11.96
C LEU A 17 -8.28 -12.47 -10.63
N GLY A 18 -8.70 -12.00 -9.44
CA GLY A 18 -8.45 -12.82 -8.24
C GLY A 18 -8.95 -12.38 -6.87
N GLY A 19 -9.77 -11.33 -6.75
CA GLY A 19 -10.39 -10.96 -5.46
C GLY A 19 -9.40 -10.63 -4.33
N LYS A 20 -8.15 -10.29 -4.64
CA LYS A 20 -7.13 -9.95 -3.64
C LYS A 20 -7.23 -8.48 -3.26
N THR A 21 -7.27 -8.19 -1.96
CA THR A 21 -7.27 -6.82 -1.42
C THR A 21 -5.97 -6.09 -1.82
N LEU A 22 -6.08 -4.95 -2.50
CA LEU A 22 -4.95 -4.11 -2.90
C LEU A 22 -4.42 -3.30 -1.73
N CYS A 23 -5.29 -2.55 -1.11
CA CYS A 23 -4.98 -1.74 0.06
C CYS A 23 -6.26 -1.49 0.83
N SER A 24 -6.12 -1.28 2.13
CA SER A 24 -7.23 -0.83 2.96
C SER A 24 -7.11 0.68 3.11
N LEU A 25 -8.10 1.43 2.66
CA LEU A 25 -8.18 2.87 2.87
C LEU A 25 -8.85 3.15 4.22
N TYR A 26 -8.23 4.03 4.99
CA TYR A 26 -8.64 4.52 6.29
C TYR A 26 -8.89 6.02 6.17
N ALA A 27 -10.15 6.43 6.23
CA ALA A 27 -10.51 7.85 6.31
C ALA A 27 -11.04 8.16 7.71
N LYS A 28 -10.41 9.12 8.38
CA LYS A 28 -10.88 9.70 9.64
C LYS A 28 -10.84 11.22 9.49
N ASN A 29 -11.76 11.96 10.13
CA ASN A 29 -11.89 13.42 9.96
C ASN A 29 -10.52 14.13 9.85
N ASN A 30 -10.24 14.69 8.66
CA ASN A 30 -9.02 15.39 8.26
C ASN A 30 -7.72 14.58 8.05
N CYS A 31 -7.74 13.25 8.17
CA CYS A 31 -6.61 12.37 7.87
C CYS A 31 -7.01 11.20 6.95
N LEU A 32 -6.33 11.07 5.83
CA LEU A 32 -6.41 9.91 4.95
C LEU A 32 -5.17 9.04 5.22
N GLY A 33 -5.40 7.76 5.46
CA GLY A 33 -4.36 6.75 5.56
C GLY A 33 -4.71 5.56 4.70
N PHE A 34 -3.73 4.82 4.20
CA PHE A 34 -3.97 3.55 3.56
C PHE A 34 -2.90 2.53 3.94
N MET A 35 -3.34 1.29 4.12
CA MET A 35 -2.49 0.16 4.45
C MET A 35 -2.21 -0.64 3.19
N ILE A 36 -0.92 -0.82 2.89
CA ILE A 36 -0.48 -1.74 1.84
C ILE A 36 0.18 -2.95 2.50
N ILE A 37 -0.28 -4.13 2.11
CA ILE A 37 0.33 -5.40 2.48
C ILE A 37 1.14 -5.88 1.28
N PHE A 38 2.46 -5.96 1.48
CA PHE A 38 3.45 -6.44 0.52
C PHE A 38 3.74 -7.92 0.79
N GLY A 39 3.35 -8.79 -0.13
CA GLY A 39 3.75 -10.19 -0.12
C GLY A 39 5.18 -10.37 -0.62
N LYS A 40 5.61 -11.62 -0.81
CA LYS A 40 6.98 -11.93 -1.24
C LYS A 40 7.33 -11.30 -2.59
N ASN A 41 6.46 -11.46 -3.59
CA ASN A 41 6.70 -10.97 -4.95
C ASN A 41 6.61 -9.43 -5.01
N GLU A 42 5.68 -8.84 -4.25
CA GLU A 42 5.53 -7.38 -4.21
C GLU A 42 6.74 -6.71 -3.56
N ARG A 43 7.39 -7.37 -2.59
CA ARG A 43 8.63 -6.89 -2.00
C ARG A 43 9.80 -6.89 -2.98
N GLU A 44 9.96 -7.94 -3.78
CA GLU A 44 11.01 -7.98 -4.82
C GLU A 44 10.84 -6.81 -5.80
N LYS A 45 9.61 -6.60 -6.29
CA LYS A 45 9.30 -5.44 -7.14
C LYS A 45 9.46 -4.09 -6.45
N PHE A 46 9.22 -4.01 -5.14
CA PHE A 46 9.46 -2.80 -4.37
C PHE A 46 10.95 -2.45 -4.38
N GLU A 47 11.82 -3.43 -4.14
CA GLU A 47 13.27 -3.22 -4.19
C GLU A 47 13.72 -2.75 -5.59
N ASP A 48 13.12 -3.26 -6.67
CA ASP A 48 13.43 -2.82 -8.05
C ASP A 48 13.10 -1.35 -8.31
N ILE A 49 12.03 -0.82 -7.69
CA ILE A 49 11.62 0.58 -7.86
C ILE A 49 12.10 1.49 -6.72
N ARG A 50 12.81 0.94 -5.73
CA ARG A 50 13.17 1.62 -4.49
C ARG A 50 13.96 2.91 -4.74
N ASP A 51 14.88 2.88 -5.69
CA ASP A 51 15.71 4.03 -6.07
C ASP A 51 14.91 5.17 -6.73
N THR A 52 13.66 4.89 -7.13
CA THR A 52 12.76 5.87 -7.77
C THR A 52 11.73 6.46 -6.81
N LEU A 53 11.71 5.98 -5.56
CA LEU A 53 10.79 6.41 -4.50
C LEU A 53 11.47 7.41 -3.58
N SER A 54 10.68 8.29 -2.98
CA SER A 54 11.18 9.24 -1.98
C SER A 54 11.67 8.53 -0.72
N ASP A 55 12.70 9.08 -0.09
CA ASP A 55 13.28 8.57 1.17
C ASP A 55 12.22 8.38 2.27
N ALA A 56 11.21 9.24 2.31
CA ALA A 56 10.11 9.15 3.28
C ALA A 56 9.26 7.88 3.10
N VAL A 57 9.06 7.43 1.86
CA VAL A 57 8.32 6.19 1.54
C VAL A 57 9.19 4.98 1.86
N CYS A 58 10.46 5.00 1.45
CA CYS A 58 11.43 3.95 1.75
C CYS A 58 11.61 3.75 3.25
N ARG A 59 11.71 4.85 4.01
CA ARG A 59 11.81 4.82 5.47
C ARG A 59 10.57 4.20 6.13
N ARG A 60 9.36 4.61 5.73
CA ARG A 60 8.12 4.00 6.23
C ARG A 60 8.04 2.51 5.88
N TYR A 61 8.48 2.13 4.69
CA TYR A 61 8.56 0.73 4.31
C TYR A 61 9.57 -0.02 5.19
N ASP A 62 10.74 0.53 5.48
CA ASP A 62 11.76 -0.13 6.31
C ASP A 62 11.32 -0.29 7.77
N GLU A 63 10.75 0.77 8.35
CA GLU A 63 10.19 0.80 9.72
C GLU A 63 8.97 -0.12 9.88
N ALA A 64 8.29 -0.45 8.78
CA ALA A 64 7.11 -1.29 8.81
C ALA A 64 7.39 -2.72 9.27
N LYS A 65 6.42 -3.28 9.99
CA LYS A 65 6.54 -4.62 10.55
C LYS A 65 6.33 -5.69 9.48
N THR A 66 7.24 -6.66 9.48
CA THR A 66 7.13 -7.85 8.64
C THR A 66 6.43 -8.96 9.43
N TYR A 67 5.30 -9.43 8.90
CA TYR A 67 4.52 -10.55 9.43
C TYR A 67 4.70 -11.80 8.56
N ARG A 68 4.16 -12.94 9.01
CA ARG A 68 4.22 -14.20 8.24
C ARG A 68 3.60 -14.09 6.85
N ASP A 69 2.53 -13.29 6.72
CA ASP A 69 1.77 -13.14 5.48
C ASP A 69 2.29 -12.01 4.58
N GLY A 70 3.32 -11.27 5.02
CA GLY A 70 3.90 -10.15 4.27
C GLY A 70 4.33 -8.98 5.16
N LYS A 71 4.84 -7.92 4.54
CA LYS A 71 5.18 -6.66 5.20
C LYS A 71 4.00 -5.70 5.15
N TRP A 72 3.57 -5.20 6.30
CA TRP A 72 2.37 -4.36 6.41
C TRP A 72 2.81 -2.93 6.66
N VAL A 73 2.58 -2.05 5.69
CA VAL A 73 2.99 -0.65 5.75
C VAL A 73 1.75 0.22 5.84
N MET A 74 1.72 1.07 6.86
CA MET A 74 0.73 2.14 7.00
C MET A 74 1.30 3.41 6.40
N PHE A 75 0.61 3.97 5.42
CA PHE A 75 0.90 5.28 4.86
C PHE A 75 -0.19 6.25 5.29
N GLU A 76 0.23 7.43 5.74
CA GLU A 76 -0.66 8.52 6.14
C GLU A 76 -0.24 9.75 5.33
N PRO A 77 -0.75 9.90 4.08
CA PRO A 77 -0.50 11.09 3.28
C PRO A 77 -0.99 12.34 4.01
N THR A 78 -0.07 13.21 4.37
CA THR A 78 -0.38 14.57 4.86
C THR A 78 -0.40 15.60 3.74
N ASP A 79 0.18 15.27 2.58
CA ASP A 79 0.30 16.13 1.41
C ASP A 79 0.30 15.30 0.10
N THR A 80 0.12 15.97 -1.03
CA THR A 80 0.10 15.41 -2.39
C THR A 80 1.48 15.10 -2.97
N SER A 81 2.56 15.57 -2.33
CA SER A 81 3.94 15.36 -2.77
C SER A 81 4.38 13.89 -2.85
N GLU A 82 3.84 13.02 -1.98
CA GLU A 82 4.13 11.57 -1.98
C GLU A 82 3.15 10.77 -2.86
N PHE A 83 2.17 11.43 -3.49
CA PHE A 83 1.08 10.76 -4.21
C PHE A 83 1.58 9.97 -5.42
N ASP A 84 2.56 10.51 -6.15
CA ASP A 84 3.17 9.82 -7.30
C ASP A 84 3.87 8.53 -6.89
N ASP A 85 4.52 8.52 -5.73
CA ASP A 85 5.18 7.32 -5.20
C ASP A 85 4.15 6.26 -4.78
N TYR A 86 3.05 6.69 -4.18
CA TYR A 86 1.93 5.79 -3.87
C TYR A 86 1.32 5.18 -5.13
N MET A 87 1.20 5.94 -6.21
CA MET A 87 0.72 5.43 -7.50
C MET A 87 1.68 4.37 -8.07
N LYS A 88 3.01 4.56 -7.96
CA LYS A 88 4.00 3.54 -8.34
C LYS A 88 3.86 2.27 -7.49
N LEU A 89 3.68 2.40 -6.17
CA LEU A 89 3.48 1.26 -5.27
C LEU A 89 2.22 0.46 -5.58
N LEU A 90 1.12 1.15 -5.88
CA LEU A 90 -0.12 0.51 -6.29
C LEU A 90 0.03 -0.16 -7.67
N ALA A 91 0.79 0.44 -8.59
CA ALA A 91 1.09 -0.16 -9.89
C ALA A 91 1.92 -1.44 -9.77
N VAL A 92 2.85 -1.54 -8.80
CA VAL A 92 3.61 -2.77 -8.50
C VAL A 92 2.67 -3.94 -8.15
N LYS A 93 1.59 -3.65 -7.41
CA LYS A 93 0.58 -4.63 -6.99
C LYS A 93 -0.41 -4.96 -8.10
N ARG A 94 -0.65 -4.03 -9.02
CA ARG A 94 -1.49 -4.25 -10.20
C ARG A 94 -0.88 -5.36 -11.05
N LYS A 95 -1.62 -6.45 -11.24
CA LYS A 95 -1.24 -7.51 -12.17
C LYS A 95 -1.40 -6.95 -13.59
N PRO A 96 -0.45 -7.14 -14.52
CA PRO A 96 -0.67 -6.75 -15.90
C PRO A 96 -1.91 -7.47 -16.42
N ASN A 97 -2.87 -6.70 -16.91
CA ASN A 97 -4.11 -7.20 -17.48
C ASN A 97 -3.76 -8.22 -18.57
N ARG A 98 -4.09 -9.51 -18.36
CA ARG A 98 -3.99 -10.54 -19.39
C ARG A 98 -5.06 -10.21 -20.43
N LYS A 99 -4.71 -9.38 -21.42
CA LYS A 99 -5.38 -9.45 -22.71
C LYS A 99 -4.88 -10.70 -23.42
N GLN A 100 -5.69 -11.75 -23.36
CA GLN A 100 -5.90 -12.69 -24.46
C GLN A 100 -7.33 -13.21 -24.36
#